data_AF-A5C7B3-F1
#
_entry.id   AF-A5C7B3-F1
#
_cell.length_a   1.000
_cell.length_b   1.000
_cell.length_c   1.000
_cell.angle_alpha   90.00
_cell.angle_beta   90.00
_cell.angle_gamma   90.00
#
_symmetry.space_group_name_H-M   'P 1'
#
loop_
_entity.id
_entity.type
_entity.pdbx_description
1 polymer ?
#
loop_
_entity_poly.entity_id
_entity_poly.type
_entity_poly.pdbx_seq_one_letter_code
_entity_poly.pdbx_strand_id
1 'polypeptide(L)' 'MSFLVANVTGSPPIWVKGKIFEIGSTGISSLGGHTEKRSQCVNRFAMEYGRMPLVSTSMKAVDSRSSWFW' A
#
# COMPACT_ATOMS: atom_id res chain seq x y z
N MET A 1 -4.53 3.04 -8.21
CA MET A 1 -3.80 2.01 -8.98
C MET A 1 -3.92 0.61 -8.38
N SER A 2 -3.70 0.39 -7.07
CA SER A 2 -3.67 -0.97 -6.49
C SER A 2 -4.91 -1.82 -6.76
N PHE A 3 -6.11 -1.22 -6.77
CA PHE A 3 -7.36 -1.90 -7.15
C PHE A 3 -7.31 -2.47 -8.58
N LEU A 4 -6.86 -1.68 -9.57
CA LEU A 4 -6.74 -2.12 -10.96
C LEU A 4 -5.77 -3.30 -11.08
N VAL A 5 -4.58 -3.17 -10.49
CA VAL A 5 -3.55 -4.22 -10.56
C VAL A 5 -4.07 -5.51 -9.92
N ALA A 6 -4.57 -5.44 -8.69
CA ALA A 6 -5.08 -6.62 -7.99
C ALA A 6 -6.31 -7.23 -8.68
N ASN A 7 -7.16 -6.41 -9.31
CA ASN A 7 -8.30 -6.90 -10.07
C ASN A 7 -7.87 -7.67 -11.34
N VAL A 8 -6.84 -7.18 -12.05
CA VAL A 8 -6.33 -7.81 -13.28
C VAL A 8 -5.50 -9.05 -12.97
N THR A 9 -4.66 -9.03 -11.92
CA THR A 9 -3.70 -10.11 -11.64
C THR A 9 -4.16 -11.12 -10.60
N GLY A 10 -5.16 -10.79 -9.79
CA GLY A 10 -5.53 -11.58 -8.61
C GLY A 10 -4.41 -11.73 -7.57
N SER A 11 -3.32 -10.97 -7.70
CA SER A 11 -2.10 -11.15 -6.91
C SER A 11 -1.95 -10.04 -5.86
N PRO A 12 -1.39 -10.35 -4.68
CA PRO A 12 -1.11 -9.34 -3.66
C PRO A 12 0.09 -8.46 -4.01
N PRO A 13 0.25 -7.28 -3.38
CA PRO A 13 1.47 -6.48 -3.51
C PRO A 13 2.69 -7.19 -2.89
N ILE A 14 3.89 -6.86 -3.36
CA ILE A 14 5.15 -7.28 -2.75
C ILE A 14 5.76 -6.06 -2.04
N TRP A 15 5.99 -6.16 -0.74
CA TRP A 15 6.66 -5.10 0.01
C TRP A 15 8.17 -5.23 -0.15
N VAL A 16 8.86 -4.15 -0.52
CA VAL A 16 10.34 -4.14 -0.61
C VAL A 16 10.89 -3.16 0.41
N LYS A 17 11.77 -3.62 1.31
CA LYS A 17 12.39 -2.77 2.33
C LYS A 17 13.46 -1.90 1.69
N GLY A 18 13.17 -0.61 1.50
CA GLY A 18 14.13 0.41 1.12
C GLY A 18 14.64 1.24 2.31
N LYS A 19 15.75 1.96 2.11
CA LYS A 19 16.17 3.07 2.97
C LYS A 19 15.59 4.36 2.37
N ILE A 20 14.41 4.76 2.84
CA ILE A 20 13.72 5.97 2.35
C ILE A 20 13.88 7.05 3.41
N PHE A 21 14.36 8.21 2.99
CA PHE A 21 14.42 9.42 3.80
C PHE A 21 13.58 10.46 3.09
N GLU A 22 12.52 10.95 3.74
CA GLU A 22 11.77 12.08 3.23
C GLU A 22 12.47 13.37 3.63
N ILE A 23 12.69 14.26 2.66
CA ILE A 23 13.30 15.57 2.87
C ILE A 23 12.16 16.58 3.03
N GLY A 24 11.91 17.07 4.25
CA GLY A 24 10.84 18.05 4.56
C GLY A 24 10.13 17.79 5.89
N SER A 25 9.35 18.75 6.39
CA SER A 25 8.76 18.66 7.75
C SER A 25 7.31 18.15 7.82
N THR A 26 6.52 18.17 6.74
CA THR A 26 5.17 17.57 6.71
C THR A 26 4.76 17.21 5.28
N GLY A 27 4.32 15.96 5.06
CA GLY A 27 3.77 15.51 3.78
C GLY A 27 2.25 15.68 3.71
N ILE A 28 1.65 15.37 2.57
CA ILE A 28 0.17 15.35 2.39
C ILE A 28 -0.53 14.49 3.46
N SER A 29 0.17 13.44 3.93
CA SER A 29 -0.28 12.57 5.03
C SER A 29 -0.52 13.31 6.35
N SER A 30 0.07 14.49 6.54
CA SER A 30 -0.10 15.33 7.74
C SER A 30 -1.24 16.36 7.60
N LEU A 31 -1.87 16.46 6.43
CA LEU A 31 -3.04 17.32 6.25
C LEU A 31 -4.26 16.74 6.97
N GLY A 32 -4.98 17.57 7.72
CA GLY A 32 -6.19 17.18 8.42
C GLY A 32 -7.21 16.52 7.47
N GLY A 33 -7.80 15.41 7.89
CA GLY A 33 -8.82 14.69 7.12
C GLY A 33 -8.27 13.79 6.00
N HIS A 34 -6.95 13.73 5.77
CA HIS A 34 -6.39 12.92 4.67
C HIS A 34 -6.58 11.42 4.89
N THR A 35 -6.47 10.95 6.13
CA THR A 35 -6.71 9.54 6.49
C THR A 35 -8.16 9.15 6.21
N GLU A 36 -9.11 10.00 6.57
CA GLU A 36 -10.55 9.80 6.34
C GLU A 36 -10.85 9.75 4.84
N LYS A 37 -10.27 10.67 4.06
CA LYS A 37 -10.38 10.65 2.59
C LYS A 37 -9.81 9.37 1.98
N ARG A 38 -8.71 8.84 2.51
CA ARG A 38 -8.16 7.53 2.06
C ARG A 38 -9.15 6.39 2.31
N SER A 39 -9.77 6.34 3.49
CA SER A 39 -10.81 5.35 3.79
C SER A 39 -12.00 5.46 2.85
N GLN A 40 -12.44 6.68 2.52
CA GLN A 40 -13.50 6.92 1.54
C GLN A 40 -13.12 6.42 0.14
N CYS A 41 -11.88 6.63 -0.30
CA CYS A 41 -11.41 6.11 -1.58
C CYS A 41 -11.48 4.57 -1.65
N VAL A 42 -11.09 3.87 -0.58
CA VAL A 42 -11.17 2.39 -0.52
C VAL A 42 -12.61 1.92 -0.68
N ASN A 43 -13.55 2.52 0.07
CA ASN A 43 -14.96 2.17 -0.02
C ASN A 43 -15.53 2.46 -1.41
N ARG A 44 -15.21 3.64 -1.98
CA ARG A 44 -15.64 4.00 -3.34
C ARG A 44 -15.17 2.97 -4.36
N PHE A 45 -13.88 2.62 -4.37
CA PHE A 45 -13.38 1.66 -5.34
C PHE A 45 -13.95 0.25 -5.11
N ALA A 46 -14.19 -0.18 -3.87
CA ALA A 46 -14.87 -1.45 -3.62
C ALA A 46 -16.27 -1.49 -4.22
N MET A 47 -17.02 -0.38 -4.15
CA MET A 47 -18.33 -0.25 -4.79
C MET A 47 -18.23 -0.28 -6.33
N GLU A 48 -17.32 0.49 -6.92
CA GLU A 48 -17.15 0.57 -8.39
C GLU A 48 -16.75 -0.78 -9.00
N TYR A 49 -15.93 -1.58 -8.31
CA TYR A 49 -15.56 -2.93 -8.76
C TYR A 49 -16.58 -4.00 -8.37
N GLY A 50 -17.62 -3.67 -7.60
CA GLY A 50 -18.63 -4.61 -7.08
C GLY A 50 -18.10 -5.65 -6.08
N ARG A 51 -16.83 -5.55 -5.67
CA ARG A 51 -16.14 -6.45 -4.74
C ARG A 51 -14.90 -5.77 -4.17
N MET A 52 -14.26 -6.39 -3.18
CA MET A 52 -12.91 -6.01 -2.73
C MET A 52 -11.85 -6.79 -3.52
N PRO A 53 -11.15 -6.18 -4.50
CA PRO A 53 -10.10 -6.87 -5.26
C PRO A 53 -8.75 -6.89 -4.53
N LEU A 54 -8.54 -6.08 -3.48
CA LEU A 54 -7.28 -6.07 -2.75
C LEU A 54 -7.04 -7.40 -2.02
N VAL A 55 -5.87 -7.99 -2.24
CA VAL A 55 -5.44 -9.25 -1.62
C VAL A 55 -4.43 -8.96 -0.52
N SER A 56 -4.61 -9.54 0.66
CA SER A 56 -3.68 -9.40 1.78
C SER A 56 -2.39 -10.18 1.55
N THR A 57 -1.31 -9.74 2.20
CA THR A 57 0.00 -10.40 2.13
C THR A 57 0.84 -10.07 3.36
N SER A 58 1.67 -11.02 3.74
CA SER A 58 2.74 -10.86 4.74
C SER A 58 4.13 -10.86 4.11
N MET A 59 4.22 -10.92 2.77
CA MET A 59 5.50 -11.02 2.05
C MET A 59 6.24 -9.68 2.03
N LYS A 60 7.50 -9.70 2.49
CA LYS A 60 8.42 -8.56 2.44
C LYS A 60 9.79 -9.00 1.95
N ALA A 61 10.22 -8.48 0.81
CA ALA A 61 11.59 -8.62 0.32
C ALA A 61 12.53 -7.66 1.08
N VAL A 62 13.68 -8.17 1.50
CA VAL A 62 14.71 -7.44 2.24
C VAL A 62 16.09 -7.70 1.64
N ASP A 63 17.01 -6.74 1.80
CA ASP A 63 18.43 -6.96 1.48
C ASP A 63 19.06 -7.91 2.51
N SER A 64 19.34 -9.13 2.07
CA SER A 64 19.89 -10.21 2.91
C SER A 64 21.30 -9.92 3.44
N ARG A 65 22.07 -9.01 2.80
CA ARG A 65 23.39 -8.60 3.32
C ARG A 65 23.29 -7.85 4.65
N SER A 66 22.15 -7.23 4.89
CA SER A 66 21.90 -6.35 6.05
C SER A 66 20.80 -6.87 7.00
N SER A 67 20.19 -8.00 6.66
CA SER A 67 19.15 -8.65 7.44
C SER A 67 19.59 -10.09 7.66
N TRP A 68 20.09 -10.40 8.86
CA TRP A 68 20.39 -11.79 9.20
C TRP A 68 19.08 -12.58 9.17
N PHE A 69 19.15 -13.85 8.76
CA PHE A 69 18.09 -14.79 9.11
C PHE A 69 18.00 -14.74 10.65
N TRP A 70 16.79 -14.53 11.19
CA TRP A 70 16.43 -14.35 12.60
C TRP A 70 16.35 -12.90 13.09
#